data_AF-A0A943L8M5-F1
#
_entry.id   AF-A0A943L8M5-F1
#
_cell.length_a   1.000
_cell.length_b   1.000
_cell.length_c   1.000
_cell.angle_alpha   90.00
_cell.angle_beta   90.00
_cell.angle_gamma   90.00
#
_symmetry.space_group_name_H-M   'P 1'
#
loop_
_entity.id
_entity.type
_entity.pdbx_description
1 polymer ?
#
loop_
_entity_poly.entity_id
_entity_poly.type
_entity_poly.pdbx_seq_one_letter_code
_entity_poly.pdbx_strand_id
1 'polypeptide(L)'
;MNTKLLKKVLASTLALSMVLPIGVVNADKQNTQQEKSQQVTRISGKDRITTSVEISKSAYTTSENVVLASGFNFADALSAGQLASALNAPLLLSSQYKLDSQTKNEIERLKAKKVYVVGGDNAISKSGVDTTLKSKNIAVTRLEGQDRYSTSQKVMEKTKEIINPEYLLIASGKNFPDALAATSFFVNHKSVMVLSDGVTYPQSNLQEIAIGGKNQLPLKGFKGRRVSGKDRYETALEIAKLSFDKNNNAILASGQVFADSLSAVSLTKKHNAPIILTQSNSLTENAKKYLNGKNVFIVGGEKTVVNDILTRKKPVVKKEDKNLHTKTGEYFSSLISSKLSKSKSRAYNQAYDVKIKGDYLIVSGHMKYCKDINSFSDGKPLGHSVNHSFKITNKTKFKVHSGMAPTAYYKASDFINYYHKVSNVGLGLSITVENGVATEVLIAS
;
A
#
# COMPACT_ATOMS: atom_id res chain seq x y z
N MET A 1 30.89 72.24 3.05
CA MET A 1 32.33 72.17 2.69
C MET A 1 32.76 70.70 2.61
N ASN A 2 33.32 70.30 1.46
CA ASN A 2 34.29 69.22 1.18
C ASN A 2 34.14 67.82 1.84
N THR A 3 33.80 66.74 1.11
CA THR A 3 34.54 65.93 0.10
C THR A 3 35.44 64.80 0.67
N LYS A 4 35.25 63.59 0.10
CA LYS A 4 36.16 62.42 -0.01
C LYS A 4 36.42 61.55 1.23
N LEU A 5 36.86 60.29 1.15
CA LEU A 5 36.66 59.12 0.28
C LEU A 5 37.49 57.98 0.93
N LEU A 6 36.93 56.76 1.01
CA LEU A 6 37.58 55.44 0.85
C LEU A 6 38.72 54.89 1.77
N LYS A 7 38.45 53.66 2.27
CA LYS A 7 39.30 52.41 2.30
C LYS A 7 40.47 52.26 3.29
N LYS A 8 40.36 51.29 4.23
CA LYS A 8 40.96 49.92 4.17
C LYS A 8 40.70 49.11 5.46
N VAL A 9 40.76 47.79 5.28
CA VAL A 9 40.42 46.66 6.18
C VAL A 9 41.63 46.23 7.02
N LEU A 10 41.42 45.77 8.28
CA LEU A 10 41.86 44.46 8.86
C LEU A 10 42.15 44.50 10.39
N ALA A 11 41.54 43.52 11.05
CA ALA A 11 42.04 42.65 12.14
C ALA A 11 42.54 43.22 13.48
N SER A 12 41.91 42.72 14.56
CA SER A 12 42.56 42.35 15.84
C SER A 12 41.55 41.48 16.62
N THR A 13 41.59 40.14 16.52
CA THR A 13 42.30 39.19 17.42
C THR A 13 42.49 39.67 18.86
N LEU A 14 41.69 39.12 19.79
CA LEU A 14 42.07 39.00 21.19
C LEU A 14 42.28 37.52 21.50
N ALA A 15 43.54 37.16 21.72
CA ALA A 15 43.97 35.84 22.15
C ALA A 15 43.69 35.68 23.65
N LEU A 16 43.11 34.55 24.05
CA LEU A 16 43.23 34.05 25.41
C LEU A 16 43.85 32.66 25.34
N SER A 17 45.11 32.60 25.75
CA SER A 17 45.94 31.41 25.89
C SER A 17 45.49 30.58 27.09
N MET A 18 45.31 29.26 26.89
CA MET A 18 45.52 28.28 27.96
C MET A 18 46.27 27.07 27.41
N VAL A 19 47.23 26.66 28.24
CA VAL A 19 48.34 25.74 28.03
C VAL A 19 47.86 24.30 27.87
N LEU A 20 48.45 23.57 26.92
CA LEU A 20 48.29 22.12 26.75
C LEU A 20 49.15 21.37 27.77
N PRO A 21 48.65 20.31 28.43
CA PRO A 21 49.50 19.19 28.81
C PRO A 21 49.66 18.24 27.61
N ILE A 22 50.91 17.97 27.27
CA ILE A 22 51.33 16.95 26.30
C ILE A 22 50.94 15.59 26.88
N GLY A 23 49.82 15.05 26.40
CA GLY A 23 49.48 13.64 26.56
C GLY A 23 49.93 12.88 25.32
N VAL A 24 51.04 12.14 25.45
CA VAL A 24 51.42 11.10 24.50
C VAL A 24 50.33 10.03 24.55
N VAL A 25 49.54 9.92 23.48
CA VAL A 25 48.69 8.75 23.26
C VAL A 25 49.00 8.21 21.87
N ASN A 26 49.43 6.95 21.88
CA ASN A 26 49.79 6.14 20.74
C ASN A 26 48.79 6.27 19.58
N ALA A 27 49.36 6.39 18.38
CA ALA A 27 48.65 6.24 17.13
C ALA A 27 48.19 4.78 16.96
N ASP A 28 46.98 4.48 17.40
CA ASP A 28 46.23 3.38 16.79
C ASP A 28 45.51 3.92 15.56
N LYS A 29 45.89 3.40 14.39
CA LYS A 29 45.18 3.57 13.13
C LYS A 29 43.78 2.97 13.25
N GLN A 30 42.84 3.71 13.84
CA GLN A 30 41.43 3.43 13.64
C GLN A 30 40.97 4.18 12.39
N ASN A 31 40.59 3.37 11.42
CA ASN A 31 40.02 3.72 10.14
C ASN A 31 38.70 4.49 10.38
N THR A 32 38.77 5.82 10.53
CA THR A 32 37.58 6.67 10.67
C THR A 32 36.87 6.75 9.33
N GLN A 33 36.06 5.73 9.03
CA GLN A 33 35.01 5.88 8.03
C GLN A 33 34.07 6.96 8.54
N GLN A 34 34.14 8.12 7.89
CA GLN A 34 33.22 9.23 8.08
C GLN A 34 31.82 8.73 7.69
N GLU A 35 31.05 8.23 8.68
CA GLU A 35 29.69 7.76 8.45
C GLU A 35 28.85 8.91 7.90
N LYS A 36 28.49 8.82 6.62
CA LYS A 36 27.58 9.77 5.97
C LYS A 36 26.25 9.69 6.73
N SER A 37 25.88 10.75 7.47
CA SER A 37 24.68 10.74 8.30
C SER A 37 23.45 10.44 7.43
N GLN A 38 22.79 9.31 7.68
CA GLN A 38 21.62 8.90 6.92
C GLN A 38 20.44 9.84 7.20
N GLN A 39 19.98 10.60 6.21
CA GLN A 39 18.78 11.42 6.38
C GLN A 39 17.53 10.56 6.29
N VAL A 40 16.63 10.70 7.25
CA VAL A 40 15.37 9.96 7.32
C VAL A 40 14.22 10.95 7.43
N THR A 41 13.31 10.91 6.46
CA THR A 41 12.14 11.79 6.39
C THR A 41 10.88 10.95 6.37
N ARG A 42 9.96 11.17 7.30
CA ARG A 42 8.63 10.54 7.25
C ARG A 42 7.63 11.45 6.55
N ILE A 43 6.85 10.89 5.65
CA ILE A 43 5.74 11.56 4.95
C ILE A 43 4.47 10.76 5.24
N SER A 44 3.57 11.34 6.03
CA SER A 44 2.36 10.67 6.49
C SER A 44 1.27 11.66 6.86
N GLY A 45 0.02 11.29 6.58
CA GLY A 45 -1.17 11.94 7.11
C GLY A 45 -1.86 11.08 8.17
N LYS A 46 -3.01 11.57 8.66
CA LYS A 46 -3.88 10.82 9.60
C LYS A 46 -4.48 9.55 8.98
N ASP A 47 -4.58 9.52 7.67
CA ASP A 47 -5.13 8.44 6.86
C ASP A 47 -4.46 8.43 5.47
N ARG A 48 -4.86 7.47 4.62
CA ARG A 48 -4.32 7.33 3.25
C ARG A 48 -4.59 8.54 2.35
N ILE A 49 -5.72 9.21 2.53
CA ILE A 49 -6.12 10.37 1.72
C ILE A 49 -5.19 11.53 2.04
N THR A 50 -5.07 11.86 3.33
CA THR A 50 -4.15 12.89 3.81
C THR A 50 -2.69 12.53 3.54
N THR A 51 -2.30 11.26 3.62
CA THR A 51 -0.96 10.82 3.21
C THR A 51 -0.69 11.11 1.74
N SER A 52 -1.66 10.89 0.84
CA SER A 52 -1.51 11.26 -0.58
C SER A 52 -1.35 12.78 -0.78
N VAL A 53 -2.03 13.59 0.04
CA VAL A 53 -1.89 15.06 0.03
C VAL A 53 -0.50 15.49 0.51
N GLU A 54 0.01 14.92 1.62
CA GLU A 54 1.36 15.25 2.12
C GLU A 54 2.47 14.81 1.14
N ILE A 55 2.29 13.67 0.46
CA ILE A 55 3.16 13.26 -0.63
C ILE A 55 3.12 14.30 -1.76
N SER A 56 1.93 14.71 -2.20
CA SER A 56 1.77 15.73 -3.24
C SER A 56 2.47 17.04 -2.88
N LYS A 57 2.27 17.57 -1.67
CA LYS A 57 2.94 18.79 -1.19
C LYS A 57 4.46 18.68 -1.19
N SER A 58 4.99 17.52 -0.80
CA SER A 58 6.45 17.31 -0.77
C SER A 58 7.08 17.20 -2.16
N ALA A 59 6.32 16.72 -3.15
CA ALA A 59 6.82 16.48 -4.51
C ALA A 59 6.55 17.65 -5.47
N TYR A 60 5.43 18.37 -5.29
CA TYR A 60 4.91 19.35 -6.25
C TYR A 60 4.50 20.66 -5.58
N THR A 61 5.02 21.77 -6.10
CA THR A 61 4.51 23.12 -5.78
C THR A 61 3.23 23.41 -6.55
N THR A 62 3.21 23.10 -7.84
CA THR A 62 2.06 23.21 -8.75
C THR A 62 2.00 21.99 -9.66
N SER A 63 0.83 21.67 -10.20
CA SER A 63 0.67 20.65 -11.25
C SER A 63 -0.59 20.91 -12.05
N GLU A 64 -0.48 21.07 -13.37
CA GLU A 64 -1.65 21.27 -14.24
C GLU A 64 -2.53 20.01 -14.33
N ASN A 65 -1.90 18.84 -14.22
CA ASN A 65 -2.56 17.53 -14.23
C ASN A 65 -2.56 16.92 -12.83
N VAL A 66 -3.62 16.21 -12.49
CA VAL A 66 -3.72 15.37 -11.29
C VAL A 66 -4.26 14.02 -11.71
N VAL A 67 -3.72 12.94 -11.16
CA VAL A 67 -4.34 11.61 -11.27
C VAL A 67 -5.06 11.33 -9.96
N LEU A 68 -6.34 10.97 -10.04
CA LEU A 68 -7.21 10.71 -8.90
C LEU A 68 -7.66 9.26 -8.92
N ALA A 69 -7.43 8.54 -7.84
CA ALA A 69 -7.87 7.16 -7.69
C ALA A 69 -8.54 6.91 -6.33
N SER A 70 -9.25 5.78 -6.21
CA SER A 70 -9.90 5.43 -4.95
C SER A 70 -8.88 5.11 -3.89
N GLY A 71 -9.05 5.66 -2.68
CA GLY A 71 -8.27 5.23 -1.52
C GLY A 71 -8.61 3.81 -1.06
N PHE A 72 -9.71 3.22 -1.54
CA PHE A 72 -10.26 1.97 -1.01
C PHE A 72 -10.29 0.84 -2.05
N ASN A 73 -10.30 1.17 -3.35
CA ASN A 73 -10.08 0.19 -4.42
C ASN A 73 -8.62 0.25 -4.92
N PHE A 74 -7.80 -0.67 -4.42
CA PHE A 74 -6.35 -0.61 -4.58
C PHE A 74 -5.84 -0.89 -5.99
N ALA A 75 -6.53 -1.76 -6.74
CA ALA A 75 -6.07 -2.16 -8.07
C ALA A 75 -6.06 -0.96 -9.04
N ASP A 76 -7.09 -0.13 -8.98
CA ASP A 76 -7.21 1.09 -9.78
C ASP A 76 -6.07 2.07 -9.44
N ALA A 77 -5.83 2.31 -8.15
CA ALA A 77 -4.76 3.21 -7.69
C ALA A 77 -3.36 2.73 -8.08
N LEU A 78 -3.09 1.42 -8.06
CA LEU A 78 -1.81 0.86 -8.50
C LEU A 78 -1.59 1.08 -9.98
N SER A 79 -2.62 0.83 -10.79
CA SER A 79 -2.54 1.08 -12.24
C SER A 79 -2.41 2.57 -12.55
N ALA A 80 -3.00 3.45 -11.75
CA ALA A 80 -2.96 4.90 -11.90
C ALA A 80 -1.54 5.49 -11.77
N GLY A 81 -0.65 4.81 -11.02
CA GLY A 81 0.70 5.31 -10.77
C GLY A 81 1.55 5.49 -12.03
N GLN A 82 1.36 4.63 -13.04
CA GLN A 82 2.08 4.75 -14.31
C GLN A 82 1.71 6.04 -15.06
N LEU A 83 0.43 6.41 -15.05
CA LEU A 83 -0.07 7.62 -15.69
C LEU A 83 0.39 8.86 -14.93
N ALA A 84 0.39 8.80 -13.59
CA ALA A 84 0.91 9.87 -12.74
C ALA A 84 2.40 10.14 -13.02
N SER A 85 3.19 9.07 -13.16
CA SER A 85 4.61 9.16 -13.53
C SER A 85 4.80 9.77 -14.93
N ALA A 86 4.04 9.31 -15.92
CA ALA A 86 4.12 9.78 -17.30
C ALA A 86 3.70 11.25 -17.47
N LEU A 87 2.68 11.70 -16.73
CA LEU A 87 2.22 13.09 -16.72
C LEU A 87 3.08 14.01 -15.85
N ASN A 88 4.04 13.46 -15.09
CA ASN A 88 4.73 14.16 -14.01
C ASN A 88 3.74 14.86 -13.05
N ALA A 89 2.72 14.13 -12.62
CA ALA A 89 1.59 14.63 -11.85
C ALA A 89 1.45 13.90 -10.50
N PRO A 90 0.87 14.54 -9.47
CA PRO A 90 0.56 13.86 -8.23
C PRO A 90 -0.55 12.82 -8.41
N LEU A 91 -0.41 11.68 -7.72
CA LEU A 91 -1.48 10.71 -7.52
C LEU A 91 -2.17 11.00 -6.18
N LEU A 92 -3.38 11.55 -6.24
CA LEU A 92 -4.21 11.82 -5.07
C LEU A 92 -5.25 10.71 -4.89
N LEU A 93 -5.65 10.51 -3.64
CA LEU A 93 -6.68 9.56 -3.26
C LEU A 93 -7.96 10.27 -2.80
N SER A 94 -9.12 9.67 -3.06
CA SER A 94 -10.39 10.12 -2.52
C SER A 94 -11.25 8.93 -2.08
N SER A 95 -12.24 9.23 -1.23
CA SER A 95 -13.35 8.34 -0.93
C SER A 95 -14.26 8.13 -2.14
N GLN A 96 -15.05 7.06 -2.10
CA GLN A 96 -15.90 6.64 -3.21
C GLN A 96 -16.97 7.70 -3.54
N TYR A 97 -17.75 8.15 -2.56
CA TYR A 97 -18.99 8.90 -2.84
C TYR A 97 -18.80 10.42 -2.97
N LYS A 98 -17.62 10.96 -2.64
CA LYS A 98 -17.36 12.40 -2.66
C LYS A 98 -15.89 12.70 -2.86
N LEU A 99 -15.62 13.90 -3.38
CA LEU A 99 -14.28 14.45 -3.39
C LEU A 99 -13.97 14.98 -1.99
N ASP A 100 -13.10 14.27 -1.27
CA ASP A 100 -12.74 14.67 0.10
C ASP A 100 -12.15 16.08 0.14
N SER A 101 -12.47 16.85 1.18
CA SER A 101 -12.08 18.25 1.26
C SER A 101 -10.57 18.43 1.22
N GLN A 102 -9.80 17.50 1.80
CA GLN A 102 -8.34 17.53 1.75
C GLN A 102 -7.83 17.36 0.32
N THR A 103 -8.41 16.44 -0.45
CA THR A 103 -8.06 16.20 -1.85
C THR A 103 -8.47 17.37 -2.73
N LYS A 104 -9.67 17.92 -2.53
CA LYS A 104 -10.14 19.13 -3.22
C LYS A 104 -9.21 20.32 -2.98
N ASN A 105 -8.87 20.59 -1.73
CA ASN A 105 -8.00 21.71 -1.38
C ASN A 105 -6.60 21.53 -1.98
N GLU A 106 -6.10 20.30 -2.06
CA GLU A 106 -4.81 20.02 -2.70
C GLU A 106 -4.86 20.23 -4.22
N ILE A 107 -5.93 19.81 -4.89
CA ILE A 107 -6.16 20.10 -6.32
C ILE A 107 -6.17 21.62 -6.58
N GLU A 108 -6.82 22.39 -5.70
CA GLU A 108 -6.84 23.86 -5.77
C GLU A 108 -5.45 24.46 -5.52
N ARG A 109 -4.72 23.99 -4.50
CA ARG A 109 -3.35 24.42 -4.19
C ARG A 109 -2.40 24.19 -5.37
N LEU A 110 -2.54 23.05 -6.04
CA LEU A 110 -1.75 22.68 -7.22
C LEU A 110 -2.07 23.53 -8.45
N LYS A 111 -3.21 24.25 -8.44
CA LYS A 111 -3.78 24.96 -9.60
C LYS A 111 -4.04 24.03 -10.78
N ALA A 112 -4.55 22.82 -10.49
CA ALA A 112 -4.79 21.82 -11.50
C ALA A 112 -5.91 22.24 -12.46
N LYS A 113 -5.66 22.05 -13.76
CA LYS A 113 -6.61 22.31 -14.84
C LYS A 113 -7.31 21.04 -15.31
N LYS A 114 -6.67 19.89 -15.11
CA LYS A 114 -7.19 18.59 -15.55
C LYS A 114 -6.97 17.51 -14.49
N VAL A 115 -8.01 16.72 -14.27
CA VAL A 115 -7.98 15.55 -13.39
C VAL A 115 -8.30 14.30 -14.21
N TYR A 116 -7.39 13.32 -14.14
CA TYR A 116 -7.58 11.98 -14.67
C TYR A 116 -8.13 11.09 -13.56
N VAL A 117 -9.41 10.74 -13.64
CA VAL A 117 -10.06 9.88 -12.64
C VAL A 117 -9.91 8.42 -13.05
N VAL A 118 -9.28 7.60 -12.21
CA VAL A 118 -9.05 6.18 -12.46
C VAL A 118 -9.97 5.34 -11.58
N GLY A 119 -10.78 4.50 -12.23
CA GLY A 119 -11.76 3.63 -11.60
C GLY A 119 -13.20 3.96 -11.99
N GLY A 120 -14.06 2.95 -11.88
CA GLY A 120 -15.47 3.06 -12.20
C GLY A 120 -16.28 3.87 -11.18
N ASP A 121 -17.58 4.04 -11.44
CA ASP A 121 -18.52 4.74 -10.54
C ASP A 121 -18.55 4.13 -9.12
N ASN A 122 -18.39 2.81 -9.03
CA ASN A 122 -18.29 2.07 -7.76
C ASN A 122 -16.97 2.29 -7.00
N ALA A 123 -15.94 2.84 -7.64
CA ALA A 123 -14.66 3.15 -7.00
C ALA A 123 -14.57 4.64 -6.65
N ILE A 124 -15.04 5.49 -7.56
CA ILE A 124 -15.17 6.94 -7.45
C ILE A 124 -16.45 7.36 -8.18
N SER A 125 -17.43 7.83 -7.42
CA SER A 125 -18.72 8.28 -7.92
C SER A 125 -18.57 9.44 -8.91
N LYS A 126 -19.15 9.28 -10.11
CA LYS A 126 -19.26 10.31 -11.14
C LYS A 126 -20.08 11.48 -10.64
N SER A 127 -21.22 11.22 -10.00
CA SER A 127 -22.11 12.28 -9.48
C SER A 127 -21.47 13.05 -8.32
N GLY A 128 -20.70 12.38 -7.46
CA GLY A 128 -20.02 13.02 -6.33
C GLY A 128 -18.69 13.70 -6.66
N VAL A 129 -17.93 13.16 -7.61
CA VAL A 129 -16.55 13.63 -7.90
C VAL A 129 -16.47 14.36 -9.23
N ASP A 130 -16.92 13.78 -10.33
CA ASP A 130 -16.76 14.41 -11.66
C ASP A 130 -17.56 15.70 -11.73
N THR A 131 -18.78 15.70 -11.20
CA THR A 131 -19.62 16.92 -11.12
C THR A 131 -18.94 18.01 -10.29
N THR A 132 -18.34 17.67 -9.16
CA THR A 132 -17.64 18.62 -8.28
C THR A 132 -16.40 19.22 -8.93
N LEU A 133 -15.67 18.43 -9.73
CA LEU A 133 -14.51 18.91 -10.48
C LEU A 133 -14.93 19.81 -11.65
N LYS A 134 -15.94 19.40 -12.42
CA LYS A 134 -16.45 20.17 -13.55
C LYS A 134 -17.06 21.51 -13.14
N SER A 135 -17.76 21.58 -12.00
CA SER A 135 -18.30 22.84 -11.47
C SER A 135 -17.23 23.85 -11.07
N LYS A 136 -15.98 23.40 -10.94
CA LYS A 136 -14.78 24.22 -10.71
C LYS A 136 -14.00 24.53 -11.97
N ASN A 137 -14.59 24.27 -13.14
CA ASN A 137 -13.94 24.42 -14.44
C ASN A 137 -12.65 23.59 -14.59
N ILE A 138 -12.59 22.43 -13.92
CA ILE A 138 -11.51 21.46 -14.04
C ILE A 138 -11.92 20.39 -15.06
N ALA A 139 -11.11 20.20 -16.10
CA ALA A 139 -11.35 19.17 -17.11
C ALA A 139 -11.22 17.78 -16.49
N VAL A 140 -12.17 16.88 -16.78
CA VAL A 140 -12.17 15.52 -16.24
C VAL A 140 -12.02 14.50 -17.37
N THR A 141 -11.07 13.59 -17.24
CA THR A 141 -10.94 12.41 -18.11
C THR A 141 -11.00 11.17 -17.24
N ARG A 142 -12.03 10.33 -17.42
CA ARG A 142 -12.20 9.10 -16.64
C ARG A 142 -11.67 7.88 -17.39
N LEU A 143 -10.89 7.07 -16.69
CA LEU A 143 -10.32 5.81 -17.15
C LEU A 143 -10.94 4.68 -16.31
N GLU A 144 -11.94 4.00 -16.86
CA GLU A 144 -12.70 2.96 -16.16
C GLU A 144 -12.97 1.76 -17.06
N GLY A 145 -12.75 0.55 -16.58
CA GLY A 145 -13.17 -0.70 -17.21
C GLY A 145 -14.33 -1.36 -16.44
N GLN A 146 -14.75 -2.52 -16.92
CA GLN A 146 -15.74 -3.35 -16.21
C GLN A 146 -15.16 -3.96 -14.93
N ASP A 147 -13.84 -4.09 -14.88
CA ASP A 147 -13.08 -4.62 -13.76
C ASP A 147 -11.70 -3.95 -13.64
N ARG A 148 -10.90 -4.42 -12.67
CA ARG A 148 -9.55 -3.91 -12.44
C ARG A 148 -8.58 -4.17 -13.60
N TYR A 149 -8.79 -5.22 -14.37
CA TYR A 149 -7.88 -5.61 -15.44
C TYR A 149 -8.11 -4.71 -16.65
N SER A 150 -9.36 -4.58 -17.08
CA SER A 150 -9.79 -3.65 -18.12
C SER A 150 -9.55 -2.18 -17.75
N THR A 151 -9.70 -1.80 -16.47
CA THR A 151 -9.29 -0.47 -15.99
C THR A 151 -7.79 -0.27 -16.16
N SER A 152 -6.97 -1.23 -15.72
CA SER A 152 -5.52 -1.14 -15.87
C SER A 152 -5.06 -1.06 -17.32
N GLN A 153 -5.75 -1.75 -18.24
CA GLN A 153 -5.51 -1.65 -19.68
C GLN A 153 -5.82 -0.25 -20.22
N LYS A 154 -6.95 0.36 -19.84
CA LYS A 154 -7.26 1.75 -20.24
C LYS A 154 -6.24 2.74 -19.72
N VAL A 155 -5.74 2.55 -18.50
CA VAL A 155 -4.66 3.40 -17.97
C VAL A 155 -3.36 3.19 -18.74
N MET A 156 -3.01 1.94 -19.07
CA MET A 156 -1.86 1.62 -19.91
C MET A 156 -1.95 2.27 -21.30
N GLU A 157 -3.08 2.12 -22.00
CA GLU A 157 -3.27 2.73 -23.32
C GLU A 157 -3.20 4.26 -23.23
N LYS A 158 -3.82 4.87 -22.23
CA LYS A 158 -3.69 6.32 -22.03
C LYS A 158 -2.26 6.76 -21.76
N THR A 159 -1.47 5.91 -21.10
CA THR A 159 -0.06 6.17 -20.82
C THR A 159 0.79 6.04 -22.08
N LYS A 160 0.49 5.09 -22.98
CA LYS A 160 1.12 4.95 -24.31
C LYS A 160 0.91 6.16 -25.23
N GLU A 161 -0.14 6.94 -25.01
CA GLU A 161 -0.34 8.19 -25.75
C GLU A 161 0.65 9.29 -25.31
N ILE A 162 1.24 9.17 -24.12
CA ILE A 162 2.11 10.19 -23.50
C ILE A 162 3.58 9.80 -23.64
N ILE A 163 3.87 8.50 -23.55
CA ILE A 163 5.23 7.96 -23.68
C ILE A 163 5.27 6.92 -24.81
N ASN A 164 6.43 6.75 -25.43
CA ASN A 164 6.70 5.61 -26.32
C ASN A 164 7.37 4.50 -25.52
N PRO A 165 6.63 3.54 -24.92
CA PRO A 165 7.23 2.54 -24.03
C PRO A 165 8.04 1.50 -24.80
N GLU A 166 9.02 0.95 -24.11
CA GLU A 166 9.86 -0.16 -24.56
C GLU A 166 9.51 -1.45 -23.81
N TYR A 167 8.98 -1.32 -22.58
CA TYR A 167 8.67 -2.43 -21.69
C TYR A 167 7.19 -2.51 -21.29
N LEU A 168 6.67 -3.73 -21.22
CA LEU A 168 5.37 -4.06 -20.61
C LEU A 168 5.59 -4.84 -19.30
N LEU A 169 5.29 -4.21 -18.18
CA LEU A 169 5.26 -4.84 -16.87
C LEU A 169 3.93 -5.57 -16.68
N ILE A 170 3.98 -6.83 -16.27
CA ILE A 170 2.81 -7.66 -16.00
C ILE A 170 2.83 -8.00 -14.52
N ALA A 171 1.87 -7.46 -13.77
CA ALA A 171 1.79 -7.63 -12.32
C ALA A 171 0.46 -8.28 -11.91
N SER A 172 0.41 -8.95 -10.76
CA SER A 172 -0.83 -9.58 -10.29
C SER A 172 -1.86 -8.53 -9.87
N GLY A 173 -3.07 -8.60 -10.42
CA GLY A 173 -4.23 -7.84 -9.95
C GLY A 173 -4.90 -8.45 -8.70
N LYS A 174 -4.37 -9.57 -8.19
CA LYS A 174 -4.87 -10.28 -7.00
C LYS A 174 -3.98 -10.03 -5.77
N ASN A 175 -2.66 -9.95 -5.95
CA ASN A 175 -1.69 -9.63 -4.90
C ASN A 175 -0.81 -8.45 -5.29
N PHE A 176 -1.01 -7.33 -4.60
CA PHE A 176 -0.54 -6.00 -4.99
C PHE A 176 0.88 -5.56 -4.58
N PRO A 177 1.53 -6.08 -3.53
CA PRO A 177 2.81 -5.56 -3.06
C PRO A 177 3.90 -5.51 -4.15
N ASP A 178 3.96 -6.53 -5.00
CA ASP A 178 4.93 -6.61 -6.08
C ASP A 178 4.62 -5.55 -7.15
N ALA A 179 3.34 -5.34 -7.48
CA ALA A 179 2.88 -4.28 -8.38
C ALA A 179 3.19 -2.88 -7.84
N LEU A 180 3.04 -2.67 -6.53
CA LEU A 180 3.36 -1.41 -5.86
C LEU A 180 4.86 -1.09 -6.02
N ALA A 181 5.74 -2.05 -5.71
CA ALA A 181 7.17 -1.83 -5.85
C ALA A 181 7.58 -1.56 -7.32
N ALA A 182 6.92 -2.22 -8.27
CA ALA A 182 7.15 -2.01 -9.70
C ALA A 182 6.78 -0.61 -10.19
N THR A 183 5.97 0.17 -9.47
CA THR A 183 5.70 1.56 -9.87
C THR A 183 6.95 2.44 -9.93
N SER A 184 8.00 2.09 -9.18
CA SER A 184 9.29 2.78 -9.27
C SER A 184 10.03 2.49 -10.59
N PHE A 185 9.71 1.40 -11.29
CA PHE A 185 10.32 1.05 -12.58
C PHE A 185 10.02 2.08 -13.67
N PHE A 186 8.84 2.73 -13.61
CA PHE A 186 8.41 3.79 -14.55
C PHE A 186 9.30 5.03 -14.53
N VAL A 187 10.13 5.21 -13.50
CA VAL A 187 10.94 6.43 -13.33
C VAL A 187 12.14 6.44 -14.27
N ASN A 188 12.82 5.29 -14.40
CA ASN A 188 14.07 5.16 -15.16
C ASN A 188 13.92 4.34 -16.45
N HIS A 189 12.74 3.79 -16.71
CA HIS A 189 12.46 3.02 -17.92
C HIS A 189 11.16 3.48 -18.56
N LYS A 190 11.17 3.65 -19.88
CA LYS A 190 9.96 3.89 -20.68
C LYS A 190 9.11 2.62 -20.66
N SER A 191 8.20 2.56 -19.71
CA SER A 191 7.51 1.32 -19.38
C SER A 191 6.06 1.61 -19.01
N VAL A 192 5.21 0.65 -19.32
CA VAL A 192 3.80 0.63 -18.92
C VAL A 192 3.52 -0.66 -18.16
N MET A 193 2.43 -0.70 -17.41
CA MET A 193 2.03 -1.85 -16.62
C MET A 193 0.57 -2.20 -16.83
N VAL A 194 0.30 -3.51 -16.88
CA VAL A 194 -1.05 -4.07 -16.86
C VAL A 194 -1.20 -5.04 -15.69
N LEU A 195 -2.40 -5.08 -15.11
CA LEU A 195 -2.75 -6.07 -14.10
C LEU A 195 -3.24 -7.35 -14.78
N SER A 196 -2.77 -8.49 -14.29
CA SER A 196 -3.14 -9.83 -14.75
C SER A 196 -3.89 -10.59 -13.66
N ASP A 197 -4.83 -11.44 -14.07
CA ASP A 197 -5.49 -12.41 -13.19
C ASP A 197 -4.58 -13.62 -12.84
N GLY A 198 -3.33 -13.62 -13.33
CA GLY A 198 -2.35 -14.68 -13.18
C GLY A 198 -2.13 -15.51 -14.45
N VAL A 199 -3.08 -15.46 -15.38
CA VAL A 199 -3.09 -16.28 -16.59
C VAL A 199 -3.09 -15.41 -17.84
N THR A 200 -3.86 -14.33 -17.84
CA THR A 200 -4.11 -13.50 -19.02
C THR A 200 -3.53 -12.09 -18.88
N TYR A 201 -3.08 -11.55 -20.00
CA TYR A 201 -2.69 -10.15 -20.19
C TYR A 201 -2.75 -9.82 -21.70
N PRO A 202 -2.86 -8.54 -22.10
CA PRO A 202 -2.87 -8.16 -23.51
C PRO A 202 -1.60 -8.57 -24.24
N GLN A 203 -1.74 -9.05 -25.46
CA GLN A 203 -0.60 -9.23 -26.35
C GLN A 203 0.09 -7.88 -26.61
N SER A 204 1.42 -7.91 -26.68
CA SER A 204 2.22 -6.70 -26.89
C SER A 204 3.48 -7.03 -27.70
N ASN A 205 3.94 -6.05 -28.46
CA ASN A 205 5.26 -6.07 -29.12
C ASN A 205 6.37 -5.50 -28.21
N LEU A 206 6.03 -5.07 -26.99
CA LEU A 206 6.99 -4.53 -26.01
C LEU A 206 7.80 -5.64 -25.36
N GLN A 207 8.94 -5.30 -24.76
CA GLN A 207 9.70 -6.23 -23.96
C GLN A 207 8.93 -6.55 -22.67
N GLU A 208 8.46 -7.77 -22.54
CA GLU A 208 7.59 -8.17 -21.44
C GLU A 208 8.39 -8.54 -20.18
N ILE A 209 7.96 -7.99 -19.04
CA ILE A 209 8.53 -8.26 -17.72
C ILE A 209 7.42 -8.68 -16.75
N ALA A 210 7.42 -9.95 -16.34
CA ALA A 210 6.55 -10.43 -15.26
C ALA A 210 7.11 -10.02 -13.90
N ILE A 211 6.31 -9.30 -13.12
CA ILE A 211 6.64 -8.84 -11.76
C ILE A 211 5.95 -9.74 -10.74
N GLY A 212 6.73 -10.61 -10.11
CA GLY A 212 6.26 -11.55 -9.09
C GLY A 212 6.46 -13.02 -9.46
N GLY A 213 6.36 -13.87 -8.44
CA GLY A 213 6.63 -15.31 -8.55
C GLY A 213 5.60 -16.08 -9.36
N LYS A 214 5.98 -17.28 -9.84
CA LYS A 214 5.12 -18.17 -10.65
C LYS A 214 3.81 -18.58 -9.95
N ASN A 215 3.76 -18.57 -8.63
CA ASN A 215 2.53 -18.89 -7.89
C ASN A 215 1.42 -17.84 -8.10
N GLN A 216 1.79 -16.58 -8.30
CA GLN A 216 0.84 -15.47 -8.46
C GLN A 216 0.65 -15.09 -9.93
N LEU A 217 1.69 -15.29 -10.73
CA LEU A 217 1.69 -15.09 -12.18
C LEU A 217 2.23 -16.34 -12.88
N PRO A 218 1.46 -17.45 -12.90
CA PRO A 218 1.85 -18.65 -13.63
C PRO A 218 2.25 -18.38 -15.08
N LEU A 219 1.44 -17.59 -15.81
CA LEU A 219 1.67 -17.17 -17.19
C LEU A 219 2.28 -18.30 -18.04
N LYS A 220 1.52 -19.38 -18.26
CA LYS A 220 2.02 -20.58 -18.95
C LYS A 220 2.58 -20.20 -20.33
N GLY A 221 3.82 -20.62 -20.61
CA GLY A 221 4.49 -20.30 -21.87
C GLY A 221 5.07 -18.89 -21.98
N PHE A 222 5.06 -18.09 -20.90
CA PHE A 222 5.67 -16.76 -20.87
C PHE A 222 7.18 -16.84 -21.15
N LYS A 223 7.63 -16.10 -22.17
CA LYS A 223 9.03 -16.06 -22.62
C LYS A 223 9.77 -14.78 -22.20
N GLY A 224 9.05 -13.79 -21.66
CA GLY A 224 9.64 -12.53 -21.20
C GLY A 224 10.49 -12.69 -19.94
N ARG A 225 11.08 -11.58 -19.49
CA ARG A 225 11.89 -11.55 -18.26
C ARG A 225 10.99 -11.68 -17.04
N ARG A 226 11.42 -12.38 -16.00
CA ARG A 226 10.73 -12.38 -14.70
C ARG A 226 11.59 -11.72 -13.64
N VAL A 227 10.99 -10.83 -12.86
CA VAL A 227 11.59 -10.22 -11.67
C VAL A 227 10.77 -10.65 -10.46
N SER A 228 11.38 -11.43 -9.57
CA SER A 228 10.70 -11.96 -8.39
C SER A 228 11.72 -12.37 -7.33
N GLY A 229 11.38 -12.15 -6.05
CA GLY A 229 12.09 -12.72 -4.92
C GLY A 229 11.31 -13.87 -4.27
N LYS A 230 11.84 -14.39 -3.16
CA LYS A 230 11.18 -15.42 -2.32
C LYS A 230 9.89 -14.91 -1.66
N ASP A 231 9.78 -13.60 -1.50
CA ASP A 231 8.64 -12.89 -0.94
C ASP A 231 8.57 -11.46 -1.51
N ARG A 232 7.54 -10.70 -1.11
CA ARG A 232 7.31 -9.31 -1.56
C ARG A 232 8.46 -8.35 -1.25
N TYR A 233 9.19 -8.59 -0.17
CA TYR A 233 10.26 -7.71 0.28
C TYR A 233 11.50 -7.91 -0.61
N GLU A 234 11.83 -9.17 -0.91
CA GLU A 234 12.89 -9.48 -1.86
C GLU A 234 12.51 -9.12 -3.30
N THR A 235 11.25 -9.31 -3.73
CA THR A 235 10.81 -8.83 -5.05
C THR A 235 11.03 -7.31 -5.20
N ALA A 236 10.68 -6.53 -4.18
CA ALA A 236 10.92 -5.08 -4.19
C ALA A 236 12.42 -4.73 -4.30
N LEU A 237 13.29 -5.49 -3.62
CA LEU A 237 14.74 -5.32 -3.72
C LEU A 237 15.29 -5.69 -5.10
N GLU A 238 14.78 -6.74 -5.74
CA GLU A 238 15.19 -7.10 -7.10
C GLU A 238 14.78 -6.03 -8.12
N ILE A 239 13.59 -5.43 -7.98
CA ILE A 239 13.16 -4.28 -8.80
C ILE A 239 14.09 -3.08 -8.56
N ALA A 240 14.44 -2.81 -7.30
CA ALA A 240 15.31 -1.70 -6.93
C ALA A 240 16.72 -1.85 -7.51
N LYS A 241 17.33 -3.04 -7.39
CA LYS A 241 18.65 -3.33 -7.98
C LYS A 241 18.63 -3.22 -9.49
N LEU A 242 17.55 -3.67 -10.13
CA LEU A 242 17.41 -3.62 -11.58
C LEU A 242 17.34 -2.18 -12.12
N SER A 243 16.75 -1.25 -11.36
CA SER A 243 16.40 0.09 -11.87
C SER A 243 17.16 1.25 -11.22
N PHE A 244 17.87 1.02 -10.11
CA PHE A 244 18.43 2.06 -9.25
C PHE A 244 19.83 1.71 -8.70
N ASP A 245 20.66 1.03 -9.49
CA ASP A 245 21.98 0.49 -9.08
C ASP A 245 22.97 1.54 -8.52
N LYS A 246 22.74 2.85 -8.73
CA LYS A 246 23.61 3.93 -8.24
C LYS A 246 22.87 5.10 -7.59
N ASN A 247 21.79 4.82 -6.88
CA ASN A 247 20.95 5.86 -6.32
C ASN A 247 21.22 6.12 -4.82
N ASN A 248 21.04 7.37 -4.36
CA ASN A 248 21.28 7.77 -2.96
C ASN A 248 19.99 7.81 -2.12
N ASN A 249 18.83 7.53 -2.70
CA ASN A 249 17.54 7.70 -2.06
C ASN A 249 16.77 6.38 -1.99
N ALA A 250 15.84 6.22 -1.06
CA ALA A 250 14.94 5.07 -1.06
C ALA A 250 13.63 5.48 -0.41
N ILE A 251 12.52 4.95 -0.93
CA ILE A 251 11.22 5.12 -0.31
C ILE A 251 10.92 3.83 0.45
N LEU A 252 10.69 3.95 1.75
CA LEU A 252 10.36 2.82 2.60
C LEU A 252 8.86 2.79 2.85
N ALA A 253 8.22 1.71 2.43
CA ALA A 253 6.76 1.55 2.47
C ALA A 253 6.36 0.22 3.14
N SER A 254 5.17 0.17 3.73
CA SER A 254 4.67 -1.08 4.32
C SER A 254 4.27 -2.07 3.24
N GLY A 255 4.87 -3.26 3.26
CA GLY A 255 4.45 -4.39 2.43
C GLY A 255 3.19 -5.10 2.97
N GLN A 256 2.67 -4.71 4.14
CA GLN A 256 1.49 -5.30 4.78
C GLN A 256 0.25 -4.41 4.65
N VAL A 257 0.42 -3.10 4.82
CA VAL A 257 -0.65 -2.09 4.71
C VAL A 257 -0.23 -1.05 3.67
N PHE A 258 -0.63 -1.29 2.43
CA PHE A 258 -0.12 -0.55 1.27
C PHE A 258 -0.94 0.69 0.92
N ALA A 259 -2.05 0.95 1.61
CA ALA A 259 -2.95 2.06 1.30
C ALA A 259 -2.26 3.44 1.34
N ASP A 260 -1.34 3.64 2.29
CA ASP A 260 -0.57 4.87 2.44
C ASP A 260 0.47 5.04 1.32
N SER A 261 0.87 3.95 0.68
CA SER A 261 1.97 3.88 -0.28
C SER A 261 1.51 3.94 -1.74
N LEU A 262 0.22 3.87 -2.03
CA LEU A 262 -0.32 3.91 -3.40
C LEU A 262 0.12 5.17 -4.15
N SER A 263 0.20 6.30 -3.46
CA SER A 263 0.65 7.59 -4.00
C SER A 263 2.17 7.78 -3.94
N ALA A 264 2.95 6.81 -3.42
CA ALA A 264 4.39 6.94 -3.27
C ALA A 264 5.13 7.08 -4.61
N VAL A 265 4.52 6.72 -5.74
CA VAL A 265 5.06 6.94 -7.09
C VAL A 265 5.42 8.41 -7.36
N SER A 266 4.72 9.36 -6.74
CA SER A 266 5.07 10.78 -6.83
C SER A 266 6.43 11.07 -6.18
N LEU A 267 6.75 10.40 -5.07
CA LEU A 267 8.06 10.49 -4.44
C LEU A 267 9.14 9.77 -5.24
N THR A 268 8.81 8.61 -5.85
CA THR A 268 9.80 7.85 -6.64
C THR A 268 10.30 8.71 -7.78
N LYS A 269 9.37 9.43 -8.45
CA LYS A 269 9.68 10.39 -9.51
C LYS A 269 10.48 11.59 -9.00
N LYS A 270 10.05 12.20 -7.89
CA LYS A 270 10.70 13.38 -7.31
C LYS A 270 12.15 13.13 -6.88
N HIS A 271 12.40 11.99 -6.25
CA HIS A 271 13.68 11.68 -5.63
C HIS A 271 14.53 10.67 -6.42
N ASN A 272 14.06 10.20 -7.58
CA ASN A 272 14.66 9.10 -8.33
C ASN A 272 15.00 7.91 -7.39
N ALA A 273 13.96 7.39 -6.74
CA ALA A 273 14.09 6.43 -5.66
C ALA A 273 13.24 5.17 -5.90
N PRO A 274 13.76 3.97 -5.59
CA PRO A 274 12.96 2.76 -5.57
C PRO A 274 12.01 2.75 -4.37
N ILE A 275 10.96 1.94 -4.47
CA ILE A 275 10.13 1.57 -3.33
C ILE A 275 10.68 0.27 -2.73
N ILE A 276 11.19 0.36 -1.50
CA ILE A 276 11.57 -0.77 -0.68
C ILE A 276 10.43 -1.10 0.28
N LEU A 277 10.05 -2.37 0.36
CA LEU A 277 8.99 -2.82 1.24
C LEU A 277 9.54 -3.32 2.57
N THR A 278 8.79 -3.07 3.63
CA THR A 278 9.09 -3.56 4.98
C THR A 278 7.84 -4.08 5.69
N GLN A 279 8.03 -4.94 6.69
CA GLN A 279 6.98 -5.20 7.66
C GLN A 279 6.83 -3.99 8.58
N SER A 280 5.69 -3.87 9.26
CA SER A 280 5.44 -2.73 10.14
C SER A 280 6.51 -2.49 11.21
N ASN A 281 7.16 -3.57 11.66
CA ASN A 281 8.09 -3.56 12.79
C ASN A 281 9.44 -4.23 12.48
N SER A 282 9.70 -4.63 11.22
CA SER A 282 10.87 -5.43 10.84
C SER A 282 11.33 -5.18 9.40
N LEU A 283 12.64 -4.96 9.24
CA LEU A 283 13.34 -4.93 7.96
C LEU A 283 14.14 -6.22 7.76
N THR A 284 14.13 -6.75 6.53
CA THR A 284 15.04 -7.85 6.17
C THR A 284 16.49 -7.36 6.17
N GLU A 285 17.45 -8.25 6.43
CA GLU A 285 18.88 -7.89 6.40
C GLU A 285 19.31 -7.38 5.03
N ASN A 286 18.75 -7.94 3.95
CA ASN A 286 18.99 -7.45 2.59
C ASN A 286 18.48 -6.02 2.40
N ALA A 287 17.30 -5.69 2.94
CA ALA A 287 16.76 -4.33 2.89
C ALA A 287 17.60 -3.36 3.72
N LYS A 288 18.04 -3.75 4.93
CA LYS A 288 18.96 -2.92 5.74
C LYS A 288 20.26 -2.64 5.00
N LYS A 289 20.87 -3.67 4.40
CA LYS A 289 22.09 -3.53 3.60
C LYS A 289 21.88 -2.59 2.41
N TYR A 290 20.75 -2.72 1.72
CA TYR A 290 20.42 -1.83 0.60
C TYR A 290 20.21 -0.37 1.04
N LEU A 291 19.56 -0.15 2.20
CA LEU A 291 19.23 1.19 2.69
C LEU A 291 20.42 1.91 3.34
N ASN A 292 21.49 1.20 3.72
CA ASN A 292 22.65 1.79 4.38
C ASN A 292 23.27 2.90 3.52
N GLY A 293 23.49 4.07 4.13
CA GLY A 293 24.06 5.26 3.47
C GLY A 293 23.13 5.99 2.49
N LYS A 294 21.86 5.55 2.35
CA LYS A 294 20.85 6.21 1.49
C LYS A 294 19.92 7.11 2.31
N ASN A 295 19.49 8.23 1.74
CA ASN A 295 18.39 9.03 2.30
C ASN A 295 17.09 8.22 2.20
N VAL A 296 16.37 8.07 3.31
CA VAL A 296 15.16 7.23 3.38
C VAL A 296 13.92 8.08 3.60
N PHE A 297 12.96 7.94 2.69
CA PHE A 297 11.63 8.55 2.79
C PHE A 297 10.64 7.48 3.26
N ILE A 298 10.23 7.53 4.52
CA ILE A 298 9.25 6.59 5.08
C ILE A 298 7.85 7.08 4.72
N VAL A 299 7.06 6.25 4.04
CA VAL A 299 5.68 6.56 3.67
C VAL A 299 4.70 5.83 4.58
N GLY A 300 3.80 6.60 5.19
CA GLY A 300 2.76 6.11 6.08
C GLY A 300 3.06 6.36 7.55
N GLY A 301 2.02 6.24 8.38
CA GLY A 301 2.10 6.51 9.81
C GLY A 301 2.87 5.45 10.59
N GLU A 302 3.13 5.72 11.87
CA GLU A 302 3.87 4.80 12.76
C GLU A 302 3.20 3.44 12.96
N LYS A 303 1.87 3.37 12.74
CA LYS A 303 1.11 2.11 12.79
C LYS A 303 1.45 1.19 11.61
N THR A 304 1.88 1.74 10.47
CA THR A 304 2.19 0.97 9.26
C THR A 304 3.69 0.75 9.09
N VAL A 305 4.53 1.69 9.54
CA VAL A 305 6.00 1.56 9.66
C VAL A 305 6.48 2.32 10.89
N VAL A 306 7.00 1.61 11.90
CA VAL A 306 7.51 2.21 13.16
C VAL A 306 8.65 3.22 12.94
N ASN A 307 8.85 4.18 13.87
CA ASN A 307 9.88 5.23 13.75
C ASN A 307 11.31 4.72 13.79
N ASP A 308 11.59 3.73 14.62
CA ASP A 308 12.92 3.16 14.82
C ASP A 308 13.24 2.05 13.80
N ILE A 309 12.46 1.92 12.71
CA ILE A 309 12.55 0.77 11.79
C ILE A 309 13.97 0.51 11.26
N LEU A 310 14.73 1.57 10.97
CA LEU A 310 16.09 1.49 10.41
C LEU A 310 17.16 1.13 11.46
N THR A 311 16.99 1.58 12.71
CA THR A 311 17.97 1.37 13.79
C THR A 311 17.66 0.14 14.65
N ARG A 312 16.49 -0.46 14.43
CA ARG A 312 15.98 -1.59 15.19
C ARG A 312 16.79 -2.88 14.93
N LYS A 313 17.50 -3.35 15.95
CA LYS A 313 18.31 -4.59 15.91
C LYS A 313 17.47 -5.88 15.87
N LYS A 314 16.29 -5.88 16.49
CA LYS A 314 15.35 -7.01 16.49
C LYS A 314 13.94 -6.47 16.33
N PRO A 315 13.03 -7.15 15.60
CA PRO A 315 11.62 -6.75 15.59
C PRO A 315 11.18 -6.51 17.03
N VAL A 316 10.45 -5.43 17.32
CA VAL A 316 9.67 -5.41 18.56
C VAL A 316 8.71 -6.57 18.39
N VAL A 317 9.07 -7.70 19.01
CA VAL A 317 8.10 -8.63 19.55
C VAL A 317 7.25 -7.70 20.39
N LYS A 318 6.12 -7.23 19.83
CA LYS A 318 5.03 -6.76 20.68
C LYS A 318 4.94 -7.89 21.68
N LYS A 319 5.29 -7.59 22.95
CA LYS A 319 5.27 -8.54 24.07
C LYS A 319 4.15 -9.49 23.73
N GLU A 320 4.50 -10.74 23.35
CA GLU A 320 3.53 -11.62 22.71
C GLU A 320 2.26 -11.43 23.50
N ASP A 321 1.20 -10.98 22.83
CA ASP A 321 -0.09 -11.10 23.46
C ASP A 321 -0.18 -12.61 23.62
N LYS A 322 0.11 -13.11 24.83
CA LYS A 322 0.18 -14.55 25.15
C LYS A 322 -1.13 -15.26 24.76
N ASN A 323 -2.10 -14.48 24.32
CA ASN A 323 -3.42 -14.81 23.84
C ASN A 323 -3.55 -15.03 22.32
N LEU A 324 -2.52 -14.85 21.47
CA LEU A 324 -2.64 -15.08 20.01
C LEU A 324 -1.30 -15.39 19.32
N HIS A 325 -0.75 -16.60 19.47
CA HIS A 325 0.01 -17.23 18.39
C HIS A 325 -0.35 -18.73 18.38
N THR A 326 -0.06 -19.49 17.32
CA THR A 326 1.29 -20.06 17.22
C THR A 326 1.90 -20.14 15.82
N LYS A 327 3.24 -20.09 15.83
CA LYS A 327 4.20 -20.46 14.80
C LYS A 327 4.30 -21.98 14.56
N THR A 328 3.52 -22.81 15.25
CA THR A 328 3.64 -24.28 15.27
C THR A 328 2.33 -25.05 15.07
N GLY A 329 1.20 -24.40 14.78
CA GLY A 329 0.03 -25.12 14.26
C GLY A 329 -0.93 -25.71 15.30
N GLU A 330 -1.24 -24.96 16.36
CA GLU A 330 -2.54 -25.12 17.03
C GLU A 330 -3.28 -23.78 17.09
N TYR A 331 -4.49 -23.79 16.54
CA TYR A 331 -5.43 -22.67 16.47
C TYR A 331 -5.93 -22.36 17.87
N PHE A 332 -5.80 -21.13 18.36
CA PHE A 332 -6.57 -20.75 19.53
C PHE A 332 -7.24 -19.38 19.50
N SER A 333 -8.44 -19.46 20.05
CA SER A 333 -9.58 -18.58 20.07
C SER A 333 -9.55 -17.61 21.23
N SER A 334 -8.51 -17.53 22.06
CA SER A 334 -8.56 -16.86 23.38
C SER A 334 -8.96 -15.39 23.35
N LEU A 335 -8.58 -14.60 22.33
CA LEU A 335 -9.06 -13.22 22.20
C LEU A 335 -10.47 -13.12 21.59
N ILE A 336 -10.83 -14.07 20.70
CA ILE A 336 -12.17 -14.19 20.13
C ILE A 336 -13.14 -14.58 21.27
N SER A 337 -12.83 -15.64 22.01
CA SER A 337 -13.55 -16.13 23.17
C SER A 337 -13.61 -15.10 24.30
N SER A 338 -12.55 -14.36 24.63
CA SER A 338 -12.61 -13.35 25.71
C SER A 338 -13.36 -12.06 25.32
N LYS A 339 -13.32 -11.64 24.05
CA LYS A 339 -14.08 -10.47 23.57
C LYS A 339 -15.53 -10.78 23.23
N LEU A 340 -15.81 -12.04 22.85
CA LEU A 340 -17.12 -12.53 22.40
C LEU A 340 -17.76 -13.51 23.41
N SER A 341 -17.19 -13.67 24.61
CA SER A 341 -17.76 -14.47 25.73
C SER A 341 -19.02 -13.85 26.33
N LYS A 342 -19.38 -12.63 25.93
CA LYS A 342 -20.66 -12.04 26.32
C LYS A 342 -21.74 -12.56 25.38
N SER A 343 -22.82 -13.09 25.96
CA SER A 343 -23.93 -13.75 25.26
C SER A 343 -24.32 -13.04 23.96
N LYS A 344 -24.22 -13.77 22.84
CA LYS A 344 -24.58 -13.40 21.46
C LYS A 344 -23.86 -12.16 20.91
N SER A 345 -22.87 -12.39 20.06
CA SER A 345 -22.14 -11.33 19.35
C SER A 345 -21.96 -11.66 17.87
N ARG A 346 -21.83 -10.62 17.04
CA ARG A 346 -21.72 -10.73 15.57
C ARG A 346 -20.40 -10.12 15.09
N ALA A 347 -19.74 -10.78 14.14
CA ALA A 347 -18.58 -10.26 13.46
C ALA A 347 -18.85 -10.06 11.95
N TYR A 348 -18.29 -9.02 11.34
CA TYR A 348 -18.44 -8.70 9.92
C TYR A 348 -17.10 -8.49 9.23
N ASN A 349 -16.99 -8.89 7.96
CA ASN A 349 -15.77 -8.74 7.16
C ASN A 349 -16.02 -8.71 5.65
N GLN A 350 -15.11 -8.05 4.93
CA GLN A 350 -14.79 -8.37 3.54
C GLN A 350 -13.64 -9.39 3.56
N ALA A 351 -13.99 -10.67 3.59
CA ALA A 351 -12.98 -11.72 3.56
C ALA A 351 -12.30 -11.77 2.19
N TYR A 352 -10.99 -12.00 2.17
CA TYR A 352 -10.21 -12.26 0.95
C TYR A 352 -10.11 -13.76 0.66
N ASP A 353 -10.26 -14.59 1.69
CA ASP A 353 -10.21 -16.05 1.61
C ASP A 353 -10.99 -16.66 2.78
N VAL A 354 -11.74 -17.73 2.52
CA VAL A 354 -12.50 -18.48 3.53
C VAL A 354 -12.26 -19.96 3.27
N LYS A 355 -11.85 -20.70 4.30
CA LYS A 355 -11.53 -22.13 4.22
C LYS A 355 -12.08 -22.88 5.42
N ILE A 356 -12.33 -24.17 5.24
CA ILE A 356 -12.61 -25.08 6.35
C ILE A 356 -11.45 -26.05 6.48
N LYS A 357 -10.90 -26.18 7.69
CA LYS A 357 -9.83 -27.14 8.00
C LYS A 357 -10.21 -27.91 9.26
N GLY A 358 -10.61 -29.17 9.09
CA GLY A 358 -11.25 -29.94 10.16
C GLY A 358 -12.50 -29.22 10.66
N ASP A 359 -12.64 -29.09 11.97
CA ASP A 359 -13.80 -28.45 12.61
C ASP A 359 -13.68 -26.92 12.70
N TYR A 360 -12.85 -26.28 11.90
CA TYR A 360 -12.62 -24.83 11.97
C TYR A 360 -12.93 -24.13 10.65
N LEU A 361 -13.68 -23.03 10.76
CA LEU A 361 -13.82 -22.01 9.73
C LEU A 361 -12.66 -21.02 9.86
N ILE A 362 -11.81 -20.96 8.85
CA ILE A 362 -10.68 -20.03 8.76
C ILE A 362 -11.07 -18.89 7.82
N VAL A 363 -10.98 -17.66 8.33
CA VAL A 363 -11.33 -16.45 7.59
C VAL A 363 -10.12 -15.53 7.53
N SER A 364 -9.72 -15.18 6.32
CA SER A 364 -8.66 -14.20 6.07
C SER A 364 -9.25 -12.84 5.70
N GLY A 365 -9.09 -11.83 6.53
CA GLY A 365 -9.46 -10.43 6.27
C GLY A 365 -9.55 -9.58 7.54
N HIS A 366 -9.91 -8.31 7.40
CA HIS A 366 -10.03 -7.38 8.52
C HIS A 366 -11.41 -7.45 9.18
N MET A 367 -11.52 -8.26 10.24
CA MET A 367 -12.80 -8.45 10.94
C MET A 367 -13.11 -7.32 11.94
N LYS A 368 -14.39 -6.95 12.01
CA LYS A 368 -14.96 -6.14 13.09
C LYS A 368 -15.91 -6.99 13.92
N TYR A 369 -16.04 -6.69 15.22
CA TYR A 369 -17.04 -7.26 16.10
C TYR A 369 -18.03 -6.20 16.58
N CYS A 370 -19.31 -6.56 16.60
CA CYS A 370 -20.42 -5.79 17.12
C CYS A 370 -20.97 -6.52 18.35
N LYS A 371 -21.28 -5.76 19.42
CA LYS A 371 -21.94 -6.32 20.60
C LYS A 371 -23.44 -6.54 20.33
N ASP A 372 -24.05 -5.63 19.59
CA ASP A 372 -25.42 -5.78 19.11
C ASP A 372 -25.42 -6.62 17.82
N ILE A 373 -26.20 -7.69 17.81
CA ILE A 373 -26.36 -8.59 16.65
C ILE A 373 -27.05 -7.89 15.48
N ASN A 374 -27.80 -6.80 15.70
CA ASN A 374 -28.55 -6.11 14.67
C ASN A 374 -27.83 -4.87 14.10
N SER A 375 -26.69 -4.48 14.68
CA SER A 375 -25.95 -3.28 14.27
C SER A 375 -24.76 -3.60 13.35
N PHE A 376 -24.65 -2.83 12.26
CA PHE A 376 -23.54 -2.91 11.30
C PHE A 376 -22.56 -1.73 11.39
N SER A 377 -22.89 -0.70 12.16
CA SER A 377 -22.18 0.60 12.18
C SER A 377 -21.27 0.79 13.40
N ASP A 378 -21.46 0.04 14.49
CA ASP A 378 -20.73 0.17 15.77
C ASP A 378 -19.51 -0.76 15.91
N GLY A 379 -19.15 -1.48 14.84
CA GLY A 379 -18.16 -2.54 14.86
C GLY A 379 -16.74 -2.09 15.25
N LYS A 380 -16.15 -2.75 16.26
CA LYS A 380 -14.76 -2.54 16.68
C LYS A 380 -13.83 -3.59 16.06
N PRO A 381 -12.57 -3.27 15.71
CA PRO A 381 -11.65 -4.26 15.14
C PRO A 381 -11.45 -5.48 16.04
N LEU A 382 -11.54 -6.68 15.45
CA LEU A 382 -11.28 -7.96 16.11
C LEU A 382 -9.75 -8.22 16.17
N GLY A 383 -9.02 -7.30 16.79
CA GLY A 383 -7.55 -7.35 16.89
C GLY A 383 -6.84 -6.91 15.61
N HIS A 384 -5.54 -7.20 15.54
CA HIS A 384 -4.65 -6.84 14.43
C HIS A 384 -4.35 -8.01 13.48
N SER A 385 -4.82 -9.22 13.82
CA SER A 385 -4.66 -10.39 12.95
C SER A 385 -5.53 -10.21 11.70
N VAL A 386 -5.04 -10.72 10.58
CA VAL A 386 -5.82 -10.87 9.35
C VAL A 386 -6.33 -12.29 9.17
N ASN A 387 -5.95 -13.23 10.04
CA ASN A 387 -6.43 -14.62 10.00
C ASN A 387 -7.19 -14.90 11.30
N HIS A 388 -8.41 -15.40 11.15
CA HIS A 388 -9.31 -15.71 12.25
C HIS A 388 -9.83 -17.12 12.10
N SER A 389 -10.13 -17.78 13.22
CA SER A 389 -10.64 -19.14 13.19
C SER A 389 -11.76 -19.32 14.20
N PHE A 390 -12.82 -19.95 13.73
CA PHE A 390 -14.04 -20.18 14.49
C PHE A 390 -14.32 -21.67 14.49
N LYS A 391 -14.55 -22.25 15.67
CA LYS A 391 -14.94 -23.64 15.75
C LYS A 391 -16.34 -23.80 15.17
N ILE A 392 -16.48 -24.71 14.21
CA ILE A 392 -17.75 -25.15 13.64
C ILE A 392 -18.25 -26.31 14.50
N THR A 393 -19.55 -26.38 14.71
CA THR A 393 -20.22 -27.52 15.34
C THR A 393 -21.37 -27.99 14.45
N ASN A 394 -21.98 -29.11 14.81
CA ASN A 394 -23.23 -29.56 14.19
C ASN A 394 -24.40 -28.56 14.32
N LYS A 395 -24.29 -27.56 15.20
CA LYS A 395 -25.28 -26.48 15.35
C LYS A 395 -25.02 -25.26 14.45
N THR A 396 -23.84 -25.17 13.81
CA THR A 396 -23.48 -24.05 12.95
C THR A 396 -24.32 -24.05 11.69
N LYS A 397 -25.07 -22.97 11.46
CA LYS A 397 -25.88 -22.79 10.25
C LYS A 397 -25.14 -21.95 9.22
N PHE A 398 -25.08 -22.41 7.98
CA PHE A 398 -24.55 -21.61 6.85
C PHE A 398 -25.72 -21.13 6.01
N LYS A 399 -25.82 -19.82 5.82
CA LYS A 399 -26.96 -19.16 5.20
C LYS A 399 -26.47 -18.10 4.22
N VAL A 400 -27.10 -18.03 3.06
CA VAL A 400 -26.81 -16.99 2.06
C VAL A 400 -28.02 -16.09 1.92
N HIS A 401 -27.77 -14.78 1.97
CA HIS A 401 -28.71 -13.73 1.63
C HIS A 401 -28.27 -13.08 0.32
N SER A 402 -29.09 -13.19 -0.71
CA SER A 402 -28.82 -12.64 -2.03
C SER A 402 -30.06 -11.84 -2.49
N GLY A 403 -30.09 -10.53 -2.24
CA GLY A 403 -31.13 -9.62 -2.75
C GLY A 403 -32.54 -10.22 -2.87
N MET A 404 -33.08 -10.23 -4.10
CA MET A 404 -34.42 -10.75 -4.45
C MET A 404 -34.54 -12.29 -4.47
N ALA A 405 -33.45 -13.03 -4.27
CA ALA A 405 -33.48 -14.49 -4.26
C ALA A 405 -33.88 -15.03 -2.88
N PRO A 406 -34.62 -16.15 -2.81
CA PRO A 406 -34.95 -16.80 -1.55
C PRO A 406 -33.69 -17.13 -0.76
N THR A 407 -33.79 -16.98 0.56
CA THR A 407 -32.76 -17.44 1.50
C THR A 407 -32.54 -18.95 1.32
N ALA A 408 -31.28 -19.35 1.17
CA ALA A 408 -30.89 -20.76 1.11
C ALA A 408 -29.91 -21.13 2.24
N TYR A 409 -30.10 -22.33 2.79
CA TYR A 409 -29.20 -22.94 3.76
C TYR A 409 -28.27 -23.92 3.05
N TYR A 410 -27.01 -23.91 3.44
CA TYR A 410 -25.97 -24.71 2.80
C TYR A 410 -25.27 -25.62 3.79
N LYS A 411 -24.75 -26.75 3.28
CA LYS A 411 -23.67 -27.46 3.98
C LYS A 411 -22.39 -26.62 3.90
N ALA A 412 -21.46 -26.89 4.80
CA ALA A 412 -20.25 -26.10 4.92
C ALA A 412 -19.40 -26.09 3.62
N SER A 413 -19.26 -27.23 2.95
CA SER A 413 -18.57 -27.34 1.65
C SER A 413 -19.24 -26.53 0.55
N ASP A 414 -20.58 -26.56 0.49
CA ASP A 414 -21.36 -25.88 -0.55
C ASP A 414 -21.36 -24.37 -0.34
N PHE A 415 -21.38 -23.93 0.91
CA PHE A 415 -21.20 -22.53 1.29
C PHE A 415 -19.84 -21.99 0.85
N ILE A 416 -18.76 -22.74 1.07
CA ILE A 416 -17.40 -22.36 0.64
C ILE A 416 -17.31 -22.31 -0.88
N ASN A 417 -17.87 -23.32 -1.56
CA ASN A 417 -17.92 -23.34 -3.03
C ASN A 417 -18.72 -22.16 -3.58
N TYR A 418 -19.87 -21.85 -2.98
CA TYR A 418 -20.66 -20.67 -3.33
C TYR A 418 -19.84 -19.40 -3.13
N TYR A 419 -19.28 -19.20 -1.93
CA TYR A 419 -18.44 -18.04 -1.62
C TYR A 419 -17.30 -17.86 -2.63
N HIS A 420 -16.56 -18.91 -3.00
CA HIS A 420 -15.50 -18.80 -3.99
C HIS A 420 -16.02 -18.40 -5.38
N LYS A 421 -17.16 -18.94 -5.81
CA LYS A 421 -17.78 -18.57 -7.09
C LYS A 421 -18.18 -17.10 -7.15
N VAL A 422 -18.68 -16.56 -6.04
CA VAL A 422 -19.22 -15.19 -5.98
C VAL A 422 -18.30 -14.17 -5.28
N SER A 423 -17.14 -14.57 -4.78
CA SER A 423 -16.16 -13.70 -4.10
C SER A 423 -15.65 -12.52 -4.96
N ASN A 424 -15.86 -12.56 -6.28
CA ASN A 424 -15.54 -11.48 -7.21
C ASN A 424 -16.58 -10.34 -7.25
N VAL A 425 -17.73 -10.46 -6.58
CA VAL A 425 -18.83 -9.45 -6.63
C VAL A 425 -19.04 -8.65 -5.34
N GLY A 426 -18.04 -8.55 -4.45
CA GLY A 426 -18.08 -7.59 -3.33
C GLY A 426 -18.96 -7.99 -2.14
N LEU A 427 -18.98 -9.28 -1.81
CA LEU A 427 -19.81 -9.84 -0.75
C LEU A 427 -19.27 -9.55 0.66
N GLY A 428 -20.17 -9.33 1.61
CA GLY A 428 -19.90 -9.31 3.04
C GLY A 428 -20.10 -10.67 3.70
N LEU A 429 -19.22 -11.03 4.63
CA LEU A 429 -19.34 -12.21 5.49
C LEU A 429 -19.68 -11.77 6.91
N SER A 430 -20.74 -12.32 7.49
CA SER A 430 -21.13 -12.13 8.89
C SER A 430 -21.11 -13.46 9.65
N ILE A 431 -20.54 -13.47 10.85
CA ILE A 431 -20.39 -14.68 11.68
C ILE A 431 -20.92 -14.38 13.07
N THR A 432 -21.94 -15.11 13.48
CA THR A 432 -22.46 -15.09 14.85
C THR A 432 -21.67 -16.10 15.68
N VAL A 433 -21.14 -15.65 16.81
CA VAL A 433 -20.27 -16.45 17.68
C VAL A 433 -20.84 -16.50 19.10
N GLU A 434 -20.93 -17.70 19.65
CA GLU A 434 -21.26 -17.95 21.06
C GLU A 434 -20.12 -18.73 21.70
N ASN A 435 -19.50 -18.17 22.76
CA ASN A 435 -18.41 -18.82 23.49
C ASN A 435 -17.26 -19.32 22.60
N GLY A 436 -16.91 -18.55 21.56
CA GLY A 436 -15.86 -18.91 20.60
C GLY A 436 -16.27 -19.95 19.54
N VAL A 437 -17.54 -20.36 19.52
CA VAL A 437 -18.12 -21.29 18.53
C VAL A 437 -18.98 -20.51 17.54
N ALA A 438 -18.79 -20.74 16.24
CA ALA A 438 -19.68 -20.19 15.23
C ALA A 438 -21.05 -20.85 15.33
N THR A 439 -22.11 -20.07 15.53
CA THR A 439 -23.49 -20.56 15.55
C THR A 439 -24.20 -20.28 14.23
N GLU A 440 -23.83 -19.19 13.55
CA GLU A 440 -24.36 -18.84 12.24
C GLU A 440 -23.29 -18.16 11.39
N VAL A 441 -23.23 -18.52 10.11
CA VAL A 441 -22.34 -17.94 9.11
C VAL A 441 -23.20 -17.48 7.94
N LEU A 442 -23.12 -16.19 7.65
CA LEU A 442 -23.96 -15.48 6.69
C LEU A 442 -23.09 -14.86 5.60
N ILE A 443 -23.43 -15.07 4.34
CA ILE A 443 -22.90 -14.27 3.22
C ILE A 443 -24.00 -13.35 2.72
N ALA A 444 -23.70 -12.07 2.62
CA ALA A 444 -24.56 -11.05 2.04
C ALA A 444 -23.88 -10.46 0.80
N SER A 445 -24.59 -10.40 -0.32
CA SER A 445 -24.15 -9.69 -1.53
C SER A 445 -24.48 -8.22 -1.50
#